data_AF-A0A4V2PRH0-F1
#
_entry.id   AF-A0A4V2PRH0-F1
#
_cell.length_a   1.000
_cell.length_b   1.000
_cell.length_c   1.000
_cell.angle_alpha   90.00
_cell.angle_beta   90.00
_cell.angle_gamma   90.00
#
_symmetry.space_group_name_H-M   'P 1'
#
loop_
_entity.id
_entity.type
_entity.pdbx_description
1 polymer ?
#
loop_
_entity_poly.entity_id
_entity_poly.type
_entity_poly.pdbx_seq_one_letter_code
_entity_poly.pdbx_strand_id
1 'polypeptide(L)'
;MNHLTGDTQWDEKQINTIANDLAYLRLKVDLKLANDYPVFLDKAYPLGRCKEIRDEVFTLLQKALPKATEPGLVLIREALAKGATLEKVWGSLRGEYFQNAMILGDWYVDVSNDTVHPNKPRVEILPLTQSHFSSIASFEQFIKIARSYWDVEVYGNDICPALAPFLPLIYVDRKGDSWMGEANDDMLAMTMDSQFLLSERILATLPTVPIALRGEWDNKLSAIKANLLIHTQGQPVDFCQAYRQKQRHLDQSFRDRVVMAYLSLPKRGC
;
A
#
# COMPACT_ATOMS: atom_id res chain seq x y z
N MET A 1 4.51 11.68 25.52
CA MET A 1 5.17 10.57 26.27
C MET A 1 6.46 10.26 25.54
N ASN A 2 7.61 10.47 26.18
CA ASN A 2 8.91 10.19 25.59
C ASN A 2 9.10 8.67 25.53
N HIS A 3 9.02 8.08 24.34
CA HIS A 3 9.55 6.74 24.12
C HIS A 3 11.07 6.83 24.13
N LEU A 4 11.69 6.34 25.21
CA LEU A 4 13.09 5.97 25.21
C LEU A 4 13.21 4.73 24.30
N THR A 5 13.48 4.94 23.01
CA THR A 5 13.89 3.86 22.12
C THR A 5 15.27 3.39 22.57
N GLY A 6 15.40 2.09 22.82
CA GLY A 6 16.71 1.48 22.97
C GLY A 6 17.41 1.49 21.62
N ASP A 7 18.09 2.60 21.30
CA ASP A 7 18.84 2.79 20.04
C ASP A 7 19.77 1.59 19.82
N THR A 8 19.32 0.64 19.03
CA THR A 8 20.14 -0.50 18.63
C THR A 8 20.88 -0.07 17.38
N GLN A 9 22.09 0.45 17.56
CA GLN A 9 22.94 0.84 16.45
C GLN A 9 23.72 -0.38 15.96
N TRP A 10 23.45 -0.79 14.71
CA TRP A 10 24.19 -1.83 14.03
C TRP A 10 25.30 -1.25 13.16
N ASP A 11 26.47 -1.86 13.24
CA ASP A 11 27.56 -1.60 12.30
C ASP A 11 27.35 -2.32 10.95
N GLU A 12 28.18 -2.01 9.96
CA GLU A 12 28.09 -2.61 8.62
C GLU A 12 28.18 -4.14 8.62
N LYS A 13 28.99 -4.72 9.52
CA LYS A 13 29.15 -6.18 9.63
C LYS A 13 27.88 -6.82 10.17
N GLN A 14 27.28 -6.21 11.19
CA GLN A 14 26.00 -6.63 11.75
C GLN A 14 24.88 -6.51 10.70
N ILE A 15 24.81 -5.39 9.97
CA ILE A 15 23.85 -5.19 8.87
C ILE A 15 23.98 -6.30 7.83
N ASN A 16 25.20 -6.60 7.35
CA ASN A 16 25.44 -7.67 6.39
C ASN A 16 25.04 -9.05 6.93
N THR A 17 25.28 -9.29 8.22
CA THR A 17 24.90 -10.54 8.88
C THR A 17 23.38 -10.69 8.95
N ILE A 18 22.66 -9.62 9.27
CA ILE A 18 21.19 -9.59 9.29
C ILE A 18 20.63 -9.77 7.88
N ALA A 19 21.18 -9.05 6.90
CA ALA A 19 20.75 -9.13 5.51
C ALA A 19 20.90 -10.55 4.94
N ASN A 20 21.97 -11.26 5.28
CA ASN A 20 22.18 -12.65 4.85
C ASN A 20 21.11 -13.60 5.39
N ASP A 21 20.79 -13.51 6.70
CA ASP A 21 19.77 -14.37 7.30
C ASP A 21 18.37 -14.06 6.76
N LEU A 22 18.05 -12.77 6.55
CA LEU A 22 16.80 -12.37 5.92
C LEU A 22 16.73 -12.80 4.45
N ALA A 23 17.84 -12.76 3.71
CA ALA A 23 17.90 -13.27 2.34
C ALA A 23 17.69 -14.79 2.29
N TYR A 24 18.15 -15.52 3.31
CA TYR A 24 17.89 -16.94 3.45
C TYR A 24 16.41 -17.25 3.76
N LEU A 25 15.75 -16.45 4.61
CA LEU A 25 14.30 -16.54 4.79
C LEU A 25 13.57 -16.22 3.48
N ARG A 26 13.99 -15.18 2.77
CA ARG A 26 13.45 -14.80 1.46
C ARG A 26 13.57 -15.91 0.43
N LEU A 27 14.68 -16.65 0.39
CA LEU A 27 14.85 -17.82 -0.49
C LEU A 27 13.77 -18.89 -0.26
N LYS A 28 13.40 -19.16 1.01
CA LYS A 28 12.32 -20.10 1.33
C LYS A 28 10.97 -19.60 0.84
N VAL A 29 10.74 -18.30 0.96
CA VAL A 29 9.56 -17.63 0.43
C VAL A 29 9.51 -17.71 -1.09
N ASP A 30 10.63 -17.47 -1.78
CA ASP A 30 10.72 -17.53 -3.24
C ASP A 30 10.32 -18.91 -3.78
N LEU A 31 10.72 -20.01 -3.13
CA LEU A 31 10.35 -21.37 -3.54
C LEU A 31 8.84 -21.62 -3.52
N LYS A 32 8.11 -20.94 -2.63
CA LYS A 32 6.66 -20.99 -2.55
C LYS A 32 6.03 -20.02 -3.55
N LEU A 33 6.37 -18.74 -3.45
CA LEU A 33 5.69 -17.68 -4.18
C LEU A 33 5.96 -17.67 -5.68
N ALA A 34 7.09 -18.20 -6.14
CA ALA A 34 7.34 -18.34 -7.57
C ALA A 34 6.33 -19.29 -8.24
N ASN A 35 5.82 -20.28 -7.50
CA ASN A 35 4.79 -21.20 -7.98
C ASN A 35 3.38 -20.61 -7.82
N ASP A 36 3.10 -19.96 -6.69
CA ASP A 36 1.77 -19.40 -6.40
C ASP A 36 1.48 -18.13 -7.24
N TYR A 37 2.52 -17.37 -7.57
CA TYR A 37 2.44 -16.07 -8.25
C TYR A 37 3.52 -15.91 -9.35
N PRO A 38 3.49 -16.75 -10.41
CA PRO A 38 4.56 -16.77 -11.41
C PRO A 38 4.65 -15.49 -12.26
N VAL A 39 3.53 -14.80 -12.47
CA VAL A 39 3.43 -13.59 -13.31
C VAL A 39 2.56 -12.53 -12.65
N PHE A 40 2.88 -11.25 -12.88
CA PHE A 40 2.08 -10.08 -12.53
C PHE A 40 2.18 -9.01 -13.62
N LEU A 41 1.07 -8.67 -14.29
CA LEU A 41 1.02 -7.67 -15.37
C LEU A 41 2.18 -7.85 -16.38
N ASP A 42 2.29 -9.06 -16.93
CA ASP A 42 3.35 -9.50 -17.87
C ASP A 42 4.77 -9.59 -17.30
N LYS A 43 4.98 -9.30 -16.02
CA LYS A 43 6.29 -9.40 -15.36
C LYS A 43 6.43 -10.73 -14.63
N ALA A 44 7.54 -11.42 -14.83
CA ALA A 44 7.87 -12.63 -14.08
C ALA A 44 8.17 -12.32 -12.62
N TYR A 45 7.88 -13.29 -11.73
CA TYR A 45 8.34 -13.25 -10.34
C TYR A 45 9.85 -12.93 -10.26
N PRO A 46 10.30 -12.03 -9.36
CA PRO A 46 9.58 -11.45 -8.23
C PRO A 46 8.97 -10.07 -8.48
N LEU A 47 8.96 -9.59 -9.73
CA LEU A 47 8.61 -8.21 -10.04
C LEU A 47 7.16 -7.88 -9.64
N GLY A 48 6.97 -6.76 -8.93
CA GLY A 48 5.67 -6.31 -8.43
C GLY A 48 5.12 -7.08 -7.22
N ARG A 49 5.85 -8.04 -6.65
CA ARG A 49 5.39 -8.91 -5.54
C ARG A 49 5.93 -8.51 -4.16
N CYS A 50 6.31 -7.24 -3.97
CA CYS A 50 6.89 -6.76 -2.70
C CYS A 50 5.99 -7.04 -1.49
N LYS A 51 4.67 -6.92 -1.64
CA LYS A 51 3.71 -7.17 -0.56
C LYS A 51 3.72 -8.64 -0.14
N GLU A 52 3.51 -9.55 -1.08
CA GLU A 52 3.43 -10.99 -0.82
C GLU A 52 4.74 -11.51 -0.22
N ILE A 53 5.87 -11.07 -0.78
CA ILE A 53 7.19 -11.38 -0.26
C ILE A 53 7.35 -10.87 1.17
N ARG A 54 7.06 -9.59 1.43
CA ARG A 54 7.20 -8.98 2.75
C ARG A 54 6.34 -9.71 3.77
N ASP A 55 5.08 -10.00 3.44
CA ASP A 55 4.14 -10.66 4.36
C ASP A 55 4.58 -12.08 4.73
N GLU A 56 5.04 -12.86 3.75
CA GLU A 56 5.50 -14.23 4.00
C GLU A 56 6.84 -14.26 4.75
N VAL A 57 7.79 -13.38 4.40
CA VAL A 57 9.07 -13.26 5.13
C VAL A 57 8.83 -12.81 6.56
N PHE A 58 7.95 -11.84 6.79
CA PHE A 58 7.58 -11.40 8.14
C PHE A 58 7.02 -12.55 8.97
N THR A 59 6.14 -13.37 8.37
CA THR A 59 5.56 -14.55 9.04
C THR A 59 6.63 -15.58 9.39
N LEU A 60 7.53 -15.89 8.46
CA LEU A 60 8.64 -16.82 8.72
C LEU A 60 9.62 -16.28 9.78
N LEU A 61 9.93 -14.98 9.73
CA LEU A 61 10.79 -14.30 10.68
C LEU A 61 10.21 -14.39 12.09
N GLN A 62 8.94 -14.03 12.28
CA GLN A 62 8.26 -14.13 13.58
C GLN A 62 8.28 -15.55 14.14
N LYS A 63 8.10 -16.55 13.28
CA LYS A 63 8.17 -17.97 13.69
C LYS A 63 9.58 -18.41 14.05
N ALA A 64 10.60 -17.90 13.37
CA ALA A 64 12.00 -18.29 13.57
C ALA A 64 12.63 -17.64 14.81
N LEU A 65 12.35 -16.35 15.06
CA LEU A 65 13.00 -15.55 16.10
C LEU A 65 13.11 -16.22 17.47
N PRO A 66 12.06 -16.84 18.05
CA PRO A 66 12.13 -17.43 19.39
C PRO A 66 13.19 -18.51 19.56
N LYS A 67 13.56 -19.21 18.48
CA LYS A 67 14.50 -20.34 18.49
C LYS A 67 15.74 -20.11 17.63
N ALA A 68 15.86 -18.93 17.03
CA ALA A 68 16.93 -18.62 16.09
C ALA A 68 18.31 -18.77 16.75
N THR A 69 19.22 -19.37 16.00
CA THR A 69 20.66 -19.48 16.35
C THR A 69 21.54 -18.80 15.30
N GLU A 70 20.94 -18.42 14.18
CA GLU A 70 21.55 -17.70 13.07
C GLU A 70 21.95 -16.29 13.55
N PRO A 71 23.19 -15.85 13.32
CA PRO A 71 23.73 -14.65 13.99
C PRO A 71 22.94 -13.37 13.72
N GLY A 72 22.40 -13.19 12.52
CA GLY A 72 21.59 -12.04 12.13
C GLY A 72 20.21 -12.06 12.79
N LEU A 73 19.57 -13.22 12.84
CA LEU A 73 18.30 -13.38 13.56
C LEU A 73 18.46 -13.22 15.07
N VAL A 74 19.62 -13.62 15.63
CA VAL A 74 19.96 -13.35 17.04
C VAL A 74 20.04 -11.84 17.30
N LEU A 75 20.68 -11.07 16.42
CA LEU A 75 20.73 -9.59 16.53
C LEU A 75 19.33 -8.96 16.50
N ILE A 76 18.45 -9.41 15.60
CA ILE A 76 17.05 -8.95 15.56
C ILE A 76 16.35 -9.30 16.89
N ARG A 77 16.47 -10.53 17.37
CA ARG A 77 15.85 -10.97 18.63
C ARG A 77 16.33 -10.14 19.81
N GLU A 78 17.62 -9.84 19.88
CA GLU A 78 18.20 -9.01 20.94
C GLU A 78 17.69 -7.57 20.88
N ALA A 79 17.55 -6.99 19.67
CA ALA A 79 16.96 -5.67 19.49
C ALA A 79 15.51 -5.65 20.02
N LEU A 80 14.70 -6.66 19.66
CA LEU A 80 13.33 -6.79 20.14
C LEU A 80 13.26 -6.95 21.67
N ALA A 81 14.17 -7.74 22.26
CA ALA A 81 14.27 -7.90 23.71
C ALA A 81 14.65 -6.60 24.44
N LYS A 82 15.33 -5.67 23.76
CA LYS A 82 15.64 -4.31 24.24
C LYS A 82 14.53 -3.29 23.99
N GLY A 83 13.39 -3.72 23.45
CA GLY A 83 12.21 -2.88 23.24
C GLY A 83 12.06 -2.32 21.84
N ALA A 84 12.87 -2.73 20.86
CA ALA A 84 12.59 -2.42 19.46
C ALA A 84 11.26 -3.07 19.04
N THR A 85 10.52 -2.40 18.16
CA THR A 85 9.31 -2.94 17.53
C THR A 85 9.64 -3.47 16.14
N LEU A 86 8.93 -4.50 15.69
CA LEU A 86 8.97 -4.99 14.32
C LEU A 86 7.57 -4.89 13.73
N GLU A 87 7.43 -4.07 12.70
CA GLU A 87 6.14 -3.81 12.07
C GLU A 87 6.22 -3.84 10.55
N LYS A 88 5.07 -4.10 9.93
CA LYS A 88 4.87 -4.07 8.49
C LYS A 88 4.43 -2.67 8.10
N VAL A 89 5.08 -2.09 7.09
CA VAL A 89 4.74 -0.75 6.60
C VAL A 89 4.48 -0.72 5.09
N TRP A 90 3.66 0.21 4.65
CA TRP A 90 3.49 0.57 3.24
C TRP A 90 3.57 2.09 3.11
N GLY A 91 4.26 2.58 2.07
CA GLY A 91 4.49 4.01 1.96
C GLY A 91 5.29 4.42 0.74
N SER A 92 5.70 5.69 0.73
CA SER A 92 6.56 6.27 -0.28
C SER A 92 8.02 5.97 0.04
N LEU A 93 8.73 5.34 -0.89
CA LEU A 93 10.18 5.26 -0.88
C LEU A 93 10.75 6.32 -1.82
N ARG A 94 11.48 7.30 -1.26
CA ARG A 94 12.19 8.37 -1.99
C ARG A 94 11.30 9.23 -2.90
N GLY A 95 9.98 9.19 -2.71
CA GLY A 95 9.04 9.90 -3.59
C GLY A 95 8.88 9.29 -4.98
N GLU A 96 9.39 8.07 -5.19
CA GLU A 96 9.43 7.42 -6.52
C GLU A 96 8.58 6.14 -6.59
N TYR A 97 8.52 5.38 -5.49
CA TYR A 97 7.87 4.08 -5.47
C TYR A 97 6.91 3.96 -4.29
N PHE A 98 5.86 3.16 -4.46
CA PHE A 98 5.13 2.58 -3.35
C PHE A 98 5.84 1.31 -2.91
N GLN A 99 6.22 1.22 -1.64
CA GLN A 99 7.03 0.12 -1.13
C GLN A 99 6.37 -0.55 0.06
N ASN A 100 6.37 -1.89 0.05
CA ASN A 100 6.02 -2.72 1.20
C ASN A 100 7.32 -3.13 1.88
N ALA A 101 7.51 -2.72 3.13
CA ALA A 101 8.73 -2.99 3.89
C ALA A 101 8.39 -3.39 5.33
N MET A 102 9.44 -3.50 6.14
CA MET A 102 9.35 -3.60 7.59
C MET A 102 10.11 -2.43 8.23
N ILE A 103 9.65 -2.00 9.40
CA ILE A 103 10.41 -1.14 10.30
C ILE A 103 10.79 -1.98 11.51
N LEU A 104 12.07 -1.94 11.88
CA LEU A 104 12.61 -2.59 13.07
C LEU A 104 13.33 -1.55 13.93
N GLY A 105 12.64 -1.02 14.95
CA GLY A 105 13.11 0.16 15.66
C GLY A 105 13.40 1.30 14.67
N ASP A 106 14.62 1.81 14.66
CA ASP A 106 15.04 2.90 13.76
C ASP A 106 15.60 2.42 12.42
N TRP A 107 15.35 1.17 12.04
CA TRP A 107 15.84 0.57 10.80
C TRP A 107 14.71 0.31 9.81
N TYR A 108 14.90 0.80 8.58
CA TYR A 108 14.15 0.39 7.41
C TYR A 108 14.70 -0.94 6.89
N VAL A 109 13.83 -1.93 6.75
CA VAL A 109 14.19 -3.28 6.30
C VAL A 109 13.29 -3.68 5.13
N ASP A 110 13.86 -3.74 3.93
CA ASP A 110 13.17 -4.16 2.72
C ASP A 110 13.71 -5.50 2.24
N VAL A 111 12.92 -6.55 2.41
CA VAL A 111 13.23 -7.92 1.97
C VAL A 111 12.81 -8.20 0.52
N SER A 112 12.47 -7.13 -0.21
CA SER A 112 11.92 -7.15 -1.57
C SER A 112 12.47 -6.02 -2.46
N ASN A 113 13.68 -5.54 -2.18
CA ASN A 113 14.27 -4.40 -2.88
C ASN A 113 14.52 -4.68 -4.39
N ASP A 114 14.57 -5.95 -4.79
CA ASP A 114 14.73 -6.42 -6.17
C ASP A 114 13.41 -6.48 -6.97
N THR A 115 12.27 -6.21 -6.34
CA THR A 115 10.94 -6.38 -6.98
C THR A 115 10.52 -5.25 -7.92
N VAL A 116 11.29 -4.16 -7.97
CA VAL A 116 11.16 -3.11 -8.99
C VAL A 116 12.29 -3.22 -10.01
N HIS A 117 13.52 -3.45 -9.52
CA HIS A 117 14.73 -3.55 -10.34
C HIS A 117 15.46 -4.85 -9.99
N PRO A 118 15.45 -5.87 -10.87
CA PRO A 118 15.92 -7.22 -10.52
C PRO A 118 17.43 -7.32 -10.27
N ASN A 119 18.18 -6.28 -10.65
CA ASN A 119 19.63 -6.22 -10.44
C ASN A 119 20.02 -5.67 -9.06
N LYS A 120 19.05 -5.24 -8.23
CA LYS A 120 19.32 -4.79 -6.86
C LYS A 120 19.53 -5.98 -5.91
N PRO A 121 20.21 -5.77 -4.77
CA PRO A 121 20.19 -6.75 -3.68
C PRO A 121 18.76 -7.09 -3.27
N ARG A 122 18.50 -8.35 -2.92
CA ARG A 122 17.17 -8.81 -2.47
C ARG A 122 16.73 -8.15 -1.17
N VAL A 123 17.69 -7.93 -0.27
CA VAL A 123 17.47 -7.31 1.03
C VAL A 123 18.23 -6.00 1.09
N GLU A 124 17.55 -4.93 1.49
CA GLU A 124 18.13 -3.63 1.84
C GLU A 124 17.81 -3.32 3.30
N ILE A 125 18.83 -2.87 4.04
CA ILE A 125 18.69 -2.42 5.42
C ILE A 125 19.39 -1.08 5.53
N LEU A 126 18.66 -0.06 5.96
CA LEU A 126 19.16 1.30 6.14
C LEU A 126 18.62 1.87 7.45
N PRO A 127 19.33 2.81 8.09
CA PRO A 127 18.69 3.66 9.09
C PRO A 127 17.45 4.32 8.48
N LEU A 128 16.33 4.36 9.21
CA LEU A 128 15.06 4.89 8.73
C LEU A 128 15.19 6.35 8.26
N THR A 129 16.02 7.13 8.94
CA THR A 129 16.35 8.53 8.58
C THR A 129 17.10 8.65 7.25
N GLN A 130 17.77 7.58 6.79
CA GLN A 130 18.54 7.53 5.55
C GLN A 130 17.81 6.80 4.41
N SER A 131 16.77 6.02 4.70
CA SER A 131 16.02 5.30 3.67
C SER A 131 15.14 6.23 2.83
N HIS A 132 14.80 7.41 3.38
CA HIS A 132 13.78 8.32 2.84
C HIS A 132 12.45 7.62 2.59
N PHE A 133 12.13 6.63 3.44
CA PHE A 133 10.81 6.04 3.51
C PHE A 133 9.89 6.91 4.36
N SER A 134 8.64 7.07 3.92
CA SER A 134 7.62 7.81 4.66
C SER A 134 6.22 7.27 4.37
N SER A 135 5.32 7.38 5.34
CA SER A 135 3.89 7.12 5.11
C SER A 135 3.34 8.09 4.06
N ILE A 136 2.34 7.65 3.31
CA ILE A 136 1.60 8.53 2.40
C ILE A 136 0.71 9.45 3.23
N ALA A 137 0.97 10.76 3.18
CA ALA A 137 0.26 11.74 3.99
C ALA A 137 -0.75 12.58 3.20
N SER A 138 -0.77 12.44 1.87
CA SER A 138 -1.66 13.21 1.00
C SER A 138 -1.92 12.52 -0.33
N PHE A 139 -3.08 12.81 -0.93
CA PHE A 139 -3.38 12.36 -2.28
C PHE A 139 -2.48 13.00 -3.32
N GLU A 140 -2.01 14.24 -3.11
CA GLU A 140 -1.08 14.91 -4.01
C GLU A 140 0.26 14.16 -4.09
N GLN A 141 0.80 13.73 -2.94
CA GLN A 141 1.98 12.87 -2.88
C GLN A 141 1.70 11.53 -3.58
N PHE A 142 0.57 10.89 -3.26
CA PHE A 142 0.19 9.61 -3.87
C PHE A 142 0.10 9.72 -5.39
N ILE A 143 -0.60 10.72 -5.92
CA ILE A 143 -0.83 10.93 -7.36
C ILE A 143 0.49 11.19 -8.08
N LYS A 144 1.40 11.98 -7.49
CA LYS A 144 2.72 12.22 -8.06
C LYS A 144 3.46 10.89 -8.29
N ILE A 145 3.46 10.00 -7.30
CA ILE A 145 4.10 8.68 -7.37
C ILE A 145 3.37 7.79 -8.37
N ALA A 146 2.04 7.69 -8.27
CA ALA A 146 1.22 6.82 -9.11
C ALA A 146 1.39 7.15 -10.61
N ARG A 147 1.37 8.44 -10.98
CA ARG A 147 1.55 8.88 -12.36
C ARG A 147 2.87 8.39 -12.96
N SER A 148 3.98 8.54 -12.23
CA SER A 148 5.29 8.11 -12.73
C SER A 148 5.50 6.61 -12.64
N TYR A 149 5.10 5.99 -11.52
CA TYR A 149 5.42 4.60 -11.21
C TYR A 149 4.51 3.61 -11.93
N TRP A 150 3.22 3.93 -12.04
CA TRP A 150 2.22 3.09 -12.71
C TRP A 150 1.92 3.54 -14.12
N ASP A 151 2.43 4.69 -14.53
CA ASP A 151 2.24 5.24 -15.88
C ASP A 151 0.75 5.44 -16.22
N VAL A 152 0.07 6.17 -15.33
CA VAL A 152 -1.38 6.42 -15.36
C VAL A 152 -1.70 7.90 -15.35
N GLU A 153 -2.84 8.26 -15.94
CA GLU A 153 -3.54 9.48 -15.61
C GLU A 153 -4.50 9.27 -14.42
N VAL A 154 -4.76 10.35 -13.68
CA VAL A 154 -5.60 10.32 -12.49
C VAL A 154 -6.71 11.36 -12.57
N TYR A 155 -7.93 10.89 -12.33
CA TYR A 155 -9.17 11.68 -12.34
C TYR A 155 -9.87 11.59 -10.98
N GLY A 156 -10.75 12.55 -10.71
CA GLY A 156 -11.62 12.49 -9.54
C GLY A 156 -12.68 11.40 -9.70
N ASN A 157 -13.00 10.70 -8.61
CA ASN A 157 -14.09 9.72 -8.61
C ASN A 157 -15.45 10.43 -8.63
N ASP A 158 -15.91 10.70 -9.84
CA ASP A 158 -17.24 11.18 -10.20
C ASP A 158 -18.08 10.07 -10.89
N ILE A 159 -17.59 8.82 -10.84
CA ILE A 159 -18.24 7.61 -11.37
C ILE A 159 -19.12 6.97 -10.30
N CYS A 160 -18.58 6.80 -9.08
CA CYS A 160 -19.32 6.33 -7.91
C CYS A 160 -19.24 7.39 -6.80
N PRO A 161 -20.02 8.48 -6.86
CA PRO A 161 -19.88 9.63 -5.95
C PRO A 161 -19.97 9.25 -4.46
N ALA A 162 -20.81 8.28 -4.11
CA ALA A 162 -20.96 7.82 -2.73
C ALA A 162 -19.76 7.01 -2.19
N LEU A 163 -18.84 6.56 -3.06
CA LEU A 163 -17.55 5.97 -2.69
C LEU A 163 -16.42 6.99 -2.61
N ALA A 164 -16.56 8.15 -3.26
CA ALA A 164 -15.50 9.15 -3.39
C ALA A 164 -14.86 9.63 -2.07
N PRO A 165 -15.59 9.74 -0.94
CA PRO A 165 -14.96 10.11 0.34
C PRO A 165 -13.85 9.14 0.78
N PHE A 166 -13.98 7.86 0.43
CA PHE A 166 -12.99 6.82 0.74
C PHE A 166 -12.05 6.52 -0.44
N LEU A 167 -12.57 6.62 -1.66
CA LEU A 167 -11.90 6.24 -2.89
C LEU A 167 -12.00 7.40 -3.90
N PRO A 168 -11.24 8.49 -3.72
CA PRO A 168 -11.44 9.70 -4.51
C PRO A 168 -10.81 9.66 -5.91
N LEU A 169 -10.09 8.58 -6.26
CA LEU A 169 -9.28 8.52 -7.47
C LEU A 169 -9.81 7.48 -8.45
N ILE A 170 -9.77 7.81 -9.75
CA ILE A 170 -9.91 6.88 -10.87
C ILE A 170 -8.60 6.93 -11.67
N TYR A 171 -8.07 5.77 -12.02
CA TYR A 171 -6.86 5.66 -12.83
C TYR A 171 -7.19 5.26 -14.25
N VAL A 172 -6.39 5.74 -15.20
CA VAL A 172 -6.45 5.36 -16.61
C VAL A 172 -5.03 5.15 -17.10
N ASP A 173 -4.71 3.97 -17.61
CA ASP A 173 -3.37 3.72 -18.19
C ASP A 173 -3.28 4.13 -19.67
N ARG A 174 -2.08 4.02 -20.25
CA ARG A 174 -1.83 4.37 -21.65
C ARG A 174 -2.64 3.55 -22.68
N LYS A 175 -3.17 2.38 -22.30
CA LYS A 175 -4.01 1.56 -23.17
C LYS A 175 -5.49 1.99 -23.11
N GLY A 176 -5.83 2.89 -22.18
CA GLY A 176 -7.19 3.33 -21.93
C GLY A 176 -7.91 2.47 -20.88
N ASP A 177 -7.25 1.46 -20.31
CA ASP A 177 -7.84 0.65 -19.25
C ASP A 177 -7.99 1.51 -17.99
N SER A 178 -9.19 1.47 -17.39
CA SER A 178 -9.51 2.27 -16.21
C SER A 178 -10.00 1.44 -15.03
N TRP A 179 -9.64 1.87 -13.82
CA TRP A 179 -10.03 1.21 -12.57
C TRP A 179 -10.16 2.20 -11.40
N MET A 180 -10.90 1.79 -10.38
CA MET A 180 -11.11 2.56 -9.14
C MET A 180 -9.83 2.55 -8.29
N GLY A 181 -9.60 3.66 -7.57
CA GLY A 181 -8.53 3.84 -6.60
C GLY A 181 -8.42 2.71 -5.57
N GLU A 182 -7.20 2.49 -5.08
CA GLU A 182 -6.89 1.44 -4.08
C GLU A 182 -7.67 1.62 -2.77
N ALA A 183 -8.39 0.59 -2.35
CA ALA A 183 -9.07 0.52 -1.05
C ALA A 183 -8.20 -0.19 0.01
N ASN A 184 -6.90 0.11 0.06
CA ASN A 184 -6.02 -0.47 1.06
C ASN A 184 -6.20 0.22 2.43
N ASP A 185 -5.77 -0.45 3.51
CA ASP A 185 -6.01 0.02 4.87
C ASP A 185 -5.36 1.39 5.15
N ASP A 186 -4.15 1.64 4.63
CA ASP A 186 -3.43 2.90 4.81
C ASP A 186 -4.14 4.10 4.17
N MET A 187 -4.60 3.93 2.93
CA MET A 187 -5.34 4.97 2.21
C MET A 187 -6.71 5.23 2.85
N LEU A 188 -7.40 4.16 3.26
CA LEU A 188 -8.68 4.30 3.97
C LEU A 188 -8.49 5.00 5.32
N ALA A 189 -7.46 4.62 6.10
CA ALA A 189 -7.11 5.30 7.35
C ALA A 189 -6.82 6.79 7.11
N MET A 190 -6.02 7.14 6.09
CA MET A 190 -5.75 8.53 5.73
C MET A 190 -7.05 9.33 5.46
N THR A 191 -8.02 8.75 4.74
CA THR A 191 -9.31 9.41 4.50
C THR A 191 -10.14 9.55 5.77
N MET A 192 -10.15 8.55 6.65
CA MET A 192 -10.93 8.54 7.88
C MET A 192 -10.34 9.47 8.94
N ASP A 193 -9.02 9.43 9.15
CA ASP A 193 -8.32 10.27 10.13
C ASP A 193 -8.42 11.75 9.78
N SER A 194 -8.45 12.08 8.49
CA SER A 194 -8.69 13.44 8.01
C SER A 194 -10.17 13.84 7.95
N GLN A 195 -11.09 12.97 8.40
CA GLN A 195 -12.54 13.19 8.33
C GLN A 195 -12.99 13.54 6.90
N PHE A 196 -12.40 12.86 5.91
CA PHE A 196 -12.59 13.05 4.47
C PHE A 196 -12.17 14.43 3.92
N LEU A 197 -11.48 15.28 4.70
CA LEU A 197 -10.98 16.58 4.22
C LEU A 197 -9.95 16.44 3.09
N LEU A 198 -9.09 15.41 3.16
CA LEU A 198 -8.10 15.15 2.10
C LEU A 198 -8.78 14.71 0.79
N SER A 199 -9.81 13.85 0.89
CA SER A 199 -10.62 13.42 -0.26
C SER A 199 -11.36 14.60 -0.88
N GLU A 200 -12.00 15.42 -0.05
CA GLU A 200 -12.71 16.63 -0.49
C GLU A 200 -11.78 17.59 -1.25
N ARG A 201 -10.60 17.85 -0.70
CA ARG A 201 -9.59 18.72 -1.33
C ARG A 201 -9.16 18.18 -2.68
N ILE A 202 -8.81 16.90 -2.77
CA ILE A 202 -8.27 16.37 -4.04
C ILE A 202 -9.36 16.30 -5.12
N LEU A 203 -10.59 15.92 -4.76
CA LEU A 203 -11.73 15.87 -5.68
C LEU A 203 -12.05 17.24 -6.28
N ALA A 204 -11.83 18.33 -5.54
CA ALA A 204 -12.03 19.70 -6.03
C ALA A 204 -10.95 20.15 -7.04
N THR A 205 -9.82 19.45 -7.12
CA THR A 205 -8.68 19.82 -7.97
C THR A 205 -8.49 18.92 -9.19
N LEU A 206 -8.97 17.68 -9.12
CA LEU A 206 -8.80 16.71 -10.19
C LEU A 206 -9.80 16.94 -11.33
N PRO A 207 -9.40 16.63 -12.57
CA PRO A 207 -10.34 16.61 -13.68
C PRO A 207 -11.39 15.51 -13.49
N THR A 208 -12.58 15.76 -14.05
CA THR A 208 -13.65 14.76 -14.20
C THR A 208 -13.25 13.66 -15.17
N VAL A 209 -13.78 12.45 -14.98
CA VAL A 209 -13.51 11.34 -15.91
C VAL A 209 -14.03 11.67 -17.31
N PRO A 210 -13.25 11.43 -18.39
CA PRO A 210 -13.67 11.66 -19.77
C PRO A 210 -14.99 10.95 -20.12
N ILE A 211 -15.85 11.61 -20.91
CA ILE A 211 -17.20 11.14 -21.26
C ILE A 211 -17.18 9.71 -21.85
N ALA A 212 -16.21 9.41 -22.72
CA ALA A 212 -16.08 8.09 -23.32
C ALA A 212 -15.88 7.00 -22.26
N LEU A 213 -14.99 7.22 -21.29
CA LEU A 213 -14.73 6.29 -20.20
C LEU A 213 -15.91 6.18 -19.24
N ARG A 214 -16.63 7.29 -19.00
CA ARG A 214 -17.86 7.28 -18.19
C ARG A 214 -18.90 6.32 -18.76
N GLY A 215 -19.12 6.32 -20.08
CA GLY A 215 -20.05 5.38 -20.71
C GLY A 215 -19.64 3.91 -20.54
N GLU A 216 -18.34 3.60 -20.55
CA GLU A 216 -17.86 2.25 -20.25
C GLU A 216 -18.12 1.84 -18.80
N TRP A 217 -17.90 2.76 -17.86
CA TRP A 217 -18.22 2.55 -16.46
C TRP A 217 -19.71 2.35 -16.24
N ASP A 218 -20.58 3.19 -16.81
CA ASP A 218 -22.03 3.05 -16.70
C ASP A 218 -22.50 1.66 -17.16
N ASN A 219 -21.97 1.18 -18.28
CA ASN A 219 -22.25 -0.17 -18.77
C ASN A 219 -21.79 -1.25 -17.78
N LYS A 220 -20.55 -1.17 -17.27
CA LYS A 220 -20.02 -2.13 -16.29
C LYS A 220 -20.80 -2.11 -14.96
N LEU A 221 -21.16 -0.94 -14.47
CA LEU A 221 -21.88 -0.76 -13.21
C LEU A 221 -23.33 -1.26 -13.33
N SER A 222 -23.96 -1.14 -14.49
CA SER A 222 -25.32 -1.64 -14.73
C SER A 222 -25.47 -3.16 -14.53
N ALA A 223 -24.38 -3.91 -14.69
CA ALA A 223 -24.32 -5.35 -14.44
C ALA A 223 -24.13 -5.73 -12.96
N ILE A 224 -23.82 -4.76 -12.08
CA ILE A 224 -23.64 -4.98 -10.66
C ILE A 224 -25.01 -4.90 -9.96
N LYS A 225 -25.24 -5.80 -9.00
CA LYS A 225 -26.46 -5.77 -8.17
C LYS A 225 -26.62 -4.39 -7.51
N ALA A 226 -27.86 -3.91 -7.45
CA ALA A 226 -28.22 -2.65 -6.81
C ALA A 226 -27.52 -2.48 -5.44
N ASN A 227 -26.70 -1.43 -5.37
CA ASN A 227 -25.87 -1.08 -4.22
C ASN A 227 -25.80 0.44 -4.11
N LEU A 228 -26.22 0.99 -2.96
CA LEU A 228 -26.29 2.44 -2.75
C LEU A 228 -24.92 3.13 -2.86
N LEU A 229 -23.83 2.48 -2.45
CA LEU A 229 -22.50 3.08 -2.55
C LEU A 229 -22.03 3.22 -4.01
N ILE A 230 -22.50 2.32 -4.87
CA ILE A 230 -22.11 2.28 -6.29
C ILE A 230 -23.01 3.17 -7.14
N HIS A 231 -24.34 3.09 -6.92
CA HIS A 231 -25.32 3.64 -7.86
C HIS A 231 -25.85 5.02 -7.46
N THR A 232 -25.62 5.47 -6.22
CA THR A 232 -26.13 6.78 -5.78
C THR A 232 -25.39 7.89 -6.53
N GLN A 233 -26.16 8.74 -7.20
CA GLN A 233 -25.67 9.90 -7.94
C GLN A 233 -25.58 11.14 -7.04
N GLY A 234 -24.77 12.12 -7.46
CA GLY A 234 -24.58 13.39 -6.75
C GLY A 234 -23.16 13.93 -6.95
N GLN A 235 -22.82 15.02 -6.26
CA GLN A 235 -21.46 15.56 -6.30
C GLN A 235 -20.57 14.83 -5.28
N PRO A 236 -19.39 14.32 -5.68
CA PRO A 236 -18.44 13.65 -4.77
C PRO A 236 -18.07 14.45 -3.51
N VAL A 237 -17.94 15.77 -3.66
CA VAL A 237 -17.62 16.71 -2.57
C VAL A 237 -18.74 16.75 -1.52
N ASP A 238 -20.00 16.74 -1.94
CA ASP A 238 -21.16 16.73 -1.03
C ASP A 238 -21.19 15.47 -0.17
N PHE A 239 -20.78 14.32 -0.73
CA PHE A 239 -20.65 13.08 0.03
C PHE A 239 -19.56 13.18 1.09
N CYS A 240 -18.43 13.85 0.82
CA CYS A 240 -17.38 14.05 1.81
C CYS A 240 -17.92 14.82 3.02
N GLN A 241 -18.65 15.90 2.76
CA GLN A 241 -19.28 16.74 3.79
C GLN A 241 -20.35 15.98 4.56
N ALA A 242 -21.26 15.29 3.85
CA ALA A 242 -22.34 14.54 4.46
C ALA A 242 -21.82 13.37 5.33
N TYR A 243 -20.79 12.67 4.88
CA TYR A 243 -20.19 11.56 5.64
C TYR A 243 -19.42 12.06 6.85
N ARG A 244 -18.73 13.21 6.75
CA ARG A 244 -18.11 13.88 7.89
C ARG A 244 -19.15 14.28 8.94
N GLN A 245 -20.24 14.94 8.53
CA GLN A 245 -21.34 15.34 9.43
C GLN A 245 -22.00 14.14 10.11
N LYS A 246 -22.16 13.03 9.39
CA LYS A 246 -22.70 11.76 9.93
C LYS A 246 -21.66 10.91 10.68
N GLN A 247 -20.44 11.44 10.88
CA GLN A 247 -19.34 10.75 11.55
C GLN A 247 -19.00 9.37 10.98
N ARG A 248 -19.16 9.18 9.66
CA ARG A 248 -18.84 7.90 8.99
C ARG A 248 -17.35 7.55 9.04
N HIS A 249 -16.49 8.53 9.31
CA HIS A 249 -15.07 8.32 9.54
C HIS A 249 -14.77 7.55 10.84
N LEU A 250 -15.73 7.41 11.75
CA LEU A 250 -15.62 6.58 12.96
C LEU A 250 -16.34 5.23 12.83
N ASP A 251 -17.10 5.02 11.75
CA ASP A 251 -17.98 3.86 11.56
C ASP A 251 -17.28 2.74 10.78
N GLN A 252 -16.66 1.81 11.52
CA GLN A 252 -15.94 0.68 10.94
C GLN A 252 -16.86 -0.22 10.10
N SER A 253 -18.11 -0.43 10.53
CA SER A 253 -19.06 -1.23 9.75
C SER A 253 -19.43 -0.55 8.43
N PHE A 254 -19.45 0.78 8.37
CA PHE A 254 -19.61 1.51 7.11
C PHE A 254 -18.38 1.39 6.22
N ARG A 255 -17.18 1.52 6.79
CA ARG A 255 -15.91 1.27 6.08
C ARG A 255 -15.87 -0.14 5.46
N ASP A 256 -16.32 -1.16 6.17
CA ASP A 256 -16.36 -2.52 5.63
C ASP A 256 -17.37 -2.65 4.48
N ARG A 257 -18.52 -1.97 4.56
CA ARG A 257 -19.46 -1.90 3.42
C ARG A 257 -18.84 -1.21 2.20
N VAL A 258 -18.04 -0.17 2.41
CA VAL A 258 -17.27 0.51 1.35
C VAL A 258 -16.28 -0.46 0.70
N VAL A 259 -15.53 -1.23 1.48
CA VAL A 259 -14.61 -2.25 0.95
C VAL A 259 -15.38 -3.32 0.17
N MET A 260 -16.49 -3.82 0.69
CA MET A 260 -17.31 -4.80 -0.03
C MET A 260 -17.90 -4.26 -1.34
N ALA A 261 -18.29 -2.98 -1.37
CA ALA A 261 -18.71 -2.32 -2.60
C ALA A 261 -17.55 -2.22 -3.60
N TYR A 262 -16.37 -1.79 -3.15
CA TYR A 262 -15.15 -1.75 -3.97
C TYR A 262 -14.80 -3.12 -4.57
N LEU A 263 -14.86 -4.19 -3.78
CA LEU A 263 -14.55 -5.55 -4.24
C LEU A 263 -15.52 -6.08 -5.30
N SER A 264 -16.71 -5.49 -5.40
CA SER A 264 -17.69 -5.82 -6.45
C SER A 264 -17.50 -5.03 -7.75
N LEU A 265 -16.65 -4.00 -7.75
CA LEU A 265 -16.35 -3.22 -8.95
C LEU A 265 -15.53 -4.04 -9.95
N PRO A 266 -15.60 -3.68 -11.26
CA PRO A 266 -14.73 -4.26 -12.27
C PRO A 266 -13.26 -4.03 -11.87
N LYS A 267 -12.48 -5.11 -11.85
CA LYS A 267 -11.04 -5.02 -11.62
C LYS A 267 -10.33 -4.66 -12.91
N ARG A 268 -9.15 -4.03 -12.79
CA ARG A 268 -8.20 -3.91 -13.90
C ARG A 268 -8.00 -5.31 -14.49
N GLY A 269 -8.09 -5.44 -15.82
CA GLY A 269 -8.16 -6.72 -16.52
C GLY A 269 -7.22 -7.77 -15.91
N CYS A 270 -7.80 -8.82 -15.35
CA CYS A 270 -7.13 -10.08 -15.07
C CYS A 270 -7.17 -10.95 -16.31
#